data_AF-A0A0U2Q9Z5-F1
#
_entry.id   AF-A0A0U2Q9Z5-F1
#
_cell.length_a   1.000
_cell.length_b   1.000
_cell.length_c   1.000
_cell.angle_alpha   90.00
_cell.angle_beta   90.00
_cell.angle_gamma   90.00
#
_symmetry.space_group_name_H-M   'P 1'
#
loop_
_entity.id
_entity.type
_entity.pdbx_description
1 polymer ?
#
loop_
_entity_poly.entity_id
_entity_poly.type
_entity_poly.pdbx_seq_one_letter_code
_entity_poly.pdbx_strand_id
1 'polypeptide(L)'
;MTPLLAPVSSPPFPIDQSVGSSLASALELAVFQHDRTQAELRAAIIACVDSLREQGMTPEGVVITMKALVMHLARSAAPGSRERTLRAADYFMVDVVEWSIEAYFRTSRPPP
;
A
#
# COMPACT_ATOMS: atom_id res chain seq x y z
N MET A 1 -44.91 -16.06 32.79
CA MET A 1 -44.93 -15.28 31.54
C MET A 1 -43.76 -14.32 31.60
N THR A 2 -42.70 -14.60 30.85
CA THR A 2 -41.50 -13.75 30.79
C THR A 2 -41.81 -12.53 29.93
N PRO A 3 -41.61 -11.28 30.40
CA PRO A 3 -41.84 -10.12 29.57
C PRO A 3 -40.83 -10.12 28.41
N LEU A 4 -41.32 -10.02 27.18
CA LEU A 4 -40.51 -9.73 25.99
C LEU A 4 -39.89 -8.35 26.19
N LEU A 5 -38.57 -8.31 26.43
CA LEU A 5 -37.79 -7.08 26.43
C LEU A 5 -37.95 -6.42 25.05
N ALA A 6 -38.54 -5.24 25.01
CA ALA A 6 -38.65 -4.45 23.80
C ALA A 6 -37.24 -4.18 23.25
N PRO A 7 -37.03 -4.27 21.92
CA PRO A 7 -35.75 -3.97 21.32
C PRO A 7 -35.36 -2.52 21.65
N VAL A 8 -34.18 -2.36 22.23
CA VAL A 8 -33.60 -1.05 22.53
C VAL A 8 -33.18 -0.44 21.19
N SER A 9 -34.03 0.40 20.59
CA SER A 9 -33.74 1.16 19.36
C SER A 9 -32.80 2.34 19.60
N SER A 10 -31.81 2.18 20.47
CA SER A 10 -30.78 3.20 20.65
C SER A 10 -29.73 3.04 19.55
N PRO A 11 -29.31 4.13 18.90
CA PRO A 11 -28.17 4.04 17.97
C PRO A 11 -26.95 3.46 18.70
N PRO A 12 -26.11 2.65 18.03
CA PRO A 12 -25.00 1.94 18.67
C PRO A 12 -23.98 2.89 19.29
N PHE A 13 -23.96 4.15 18.83
CA PHE A 13 -23.13 5.22 19.37
C PHE A 13 -23.99 6.46 19.56
N PRO A 14 -23.91 7.14 20.72
CA PRO A 14 -24.61 8.39 20.98
C PRO A 14 -23.86 9.56 20.34
N ILE A 15 -23.60 9.49 19.03
CA ILE A 15 -22.94 10.54 18.25
C ILE A 15 -23.97 11.27 17.39
N ASP A 16 -23.79 12.58 17.23
CA ASP A 16 -24.57 13.35 16.27
C ASP A 16 -24.34 12.81 14.86
N GLN A 17 -25.42 12.72 14.08
CA GLN A 17 -25.38 12.28 12.70
C GLN A 17 -24.40 13.12 11.87
N SER A 18 -24.32 14.43 12.12
CA SER A 18 -23.40 15.33 11.41
C SER A 18 -21.92 14.95 11.62
N VAL A 19 -21.57 14.57 12.85
CA VAL A 19 -20.23 14.11 13.25
C VAL A 19 -19.96 12.74 12.65
N GLY A 20 -20.93 11.82 12.72
CA GLY A 20 -20.84 10.49 12.12
C GLY A 20 -20.60 10.54 10.61
N SER A 21 -21.35 11.37 9.88
CA SER A 21 -21.16 11.56 8.43
C SER A 21 -19.80 12.18 8.11
N SER A 22 -19.37 13.19 8.89
CA SER A 22 -18.06 13.82 8.68
C SER A 22 -16.91 12.83 8.89
N LEU A 23 -17.00 11.98 9.93
CA LEU A 23 -16.01 10.93 10.19
C LEU A 23 -16.01 9.87 9.08
N ALA A 24 -17.19 9.43 8.63
CA ALA A 24 -17.31 8.47 7.54
C ALA A 24 -16.67 9.01 6.25
N SER A 25 -16.96 10.25 5.86
CA SER A 25 -16.35 10.87 4.69
C SER A 25 -14.83 11.05 4.83
N ALA A 26 -14.33 11.40 6.02
CA ALA A 26 -12.90 11.49 6.27
C ALA A 26 -12.20 10.13 6.15
N LEU A 27 -12.85 9.06 6.64
CA LEU A 27 -12.35 7.70 6.52
C LEU A 27 -12.33 7.22 5.06
N GLU A 28 -13.41 7.44 4.31
CA GLU A 28 -13.48 7.12 2.88
C GLU A 28 -12.39 7.84 2.10
N LEU A 29 -12.16 9.13 2.38
CA LEU A 29 -11.10 9.89 1.74
C LEU A 29 -9.70 9.33 2.09
N ALA A 30 -9.48 8.93 3.34
CA ALA A 30 -8.20 8.34 3.76
C ALA A 30 -7.93 7.00 3.05
N VAL A 31 -8.95 6.14 2.92
CA VAL A 31 -8.85 4.87 2.18
C VAL A 31 -8.56 5.13 0.71
N PHE A 32 -9.29 6.06 0.08
CA PHE A 32 -9.07 6.39 -1.33
C PHE A 32 -7.66 6.91 -1.60
N GLN A 33 -7.13 7.77 -0.72
CA GLN A 33 -5.76 8.26 -0.82
C GLN A 33 -4.74 7.13 -0.63
N HIS A 34 -4.99 6.22 0.31
CA HIS A 34 -4.15 5.05 0.54
C HIS A 34 -4.06 4.17 -0.71
N ASP A 35 -5.21 3.80 -1.29
CA ASP A 35 -5.28 2.97 -2.50
C ASP A 35 -4.55 3.61 -3.67
N ARG A 36 -4.74 4.93 -3.84
CA ARG A 36 -4.05 5.70 -4.88
C ARG A 36 -2.53 5.67 -4.68
N THR A 37 -2.05 5.96 -3.47
CA THR A 37 -0.60 5.94 -3.18
C THR A 37 -0.01 4.55 -3.33
N GLN A 38 -0.73 3.50 -2.95
CA GLN A 38 -0.30 2.12 -3.14
C GLN A 38 -0.19 1.77 -4.64
N ALA A 39 -1.15 2.20 -5.46
CA ALA A 39 -1.10 2.02 -6.91
C ALA A 39 0.08 2.76 -7.55
N GLU A 40 0.36 4.00 -7.11
CA GLU A 40 1.51 4.78 -7.58
C GLU A 40 2.85 4.10 -7.20
N LEU A 41 2.97 3.60 -5.96
CA LEU A 41 4.16 2.86 -5.51
C LEU A 41 4.35 1.57 -6.33
N ARG A 42 3.28 0.80 -6.56
CA ARG A 42 3.32 -0.42 -7.37
C ARG A 42 3.78 -0.11 -8.80
N ALA A 43 3.26 0.95 -9.42
CA ALA A 43 3.67 1.37 -10.75
C ALA A 43 5.17 1.73 -10.82
N ALA A 44 5.68 2.45 -9.80
CA ALA A 44 7.10 2.79 -9.72
C ALA A 44 7.99 1.56 -9.57
N ILE A 45 7.56 0.58 -8.77
CA ILE A 45 8.27 -0.71 -8.60
C ILE A 45 8.31 -1.48 -9.92
N ILE A 46 7.19 -1.59 -10.63
CA ILE A 46 7.11 -2.25 -11.94
C ILE A 46 8.10 -1.61 -12.92
N ALA A 47 8.10 -0.28 -13.03
CA ALA A 47 9.00 0.43 -13.93
C ALA A 47 10.49 0.20 -13.58
N CYS A 48 10.83 0.13 -12.29
CA CYS A 48 12.19 -0.17 -11.85
C CYS A 48 12.59 -1.61 -12.20
N VAL A 49 11.69 -2.57 -11.97
CA VAL A 49 11.88 -3.98 -12.31
C VAL A 49 12.07 -4.18 -13.82
N ASP A 50 11.26 -3.51 -14.64
CA ASP A 50 11.41 -3.54 -16.10
C ASP A 50 12.78 -3.04 -16.52
N SER A 51 13.24 -1.91 -15.97
CA SER A 51 14.57 -1.38 -16.25
C SER A 51 15.71 -2.33 -15.82
N LEU A 52 15.60 -2.98 -14.65
CA LEU A 52 16.60 -3.94 -14.19
C LEU A 52 16.61 -5.21 -15.04
N ARG A 53 15.43 -5.67 -15.49
CA ARG A 53 15.28 -6.80 -16.41
C ARG A 53 15.89 -6.50 -17.77
N GLU A 54 15.66 -5.32 -18.32
CA GLU A 54 16.25 -4.85 -19.58
C GLU A 54 17.79 -4.78 -19.51
N GLN A 55 18.35 -4.54 -18.31
CA GLN A 55 19.78 -4.61 -18.05
C GLN A 55 20.31 -6.05 -17.90
N GLY A 56 19.46 -7.06 -18.09
CA GLY A 56 19.83 -8.48 -18.03
C GLY A 56 19.95 -9.04 -16.62
N MET A 57 19.40 -8.37 -15.61
CA MET A 57 19.41 -8.85 -14.22
C MET A 57 18.50 -10.07 -14.07
N THR A 58 18.94 -11.09 -13.32
CA THR A 58 18.14 -12.28 -13.00
C THR A 58 16.97 -11.95 -12.07
N PRO A 59 15.90 -12.77 -12.00
CA PRO A 59 14.78 -12.49 -11.10
C PRO A 59 15.21 -12.36 -9.63
N GLU A 60 16.13 -13.21 -9.16
CA GLU A 60 16.67 -13.13 -7.79
C GLU A 60 17.48 -11.83 -7.59
N GLY A 61 18.27 -11.45 -8.60
CA GLY A 61 19.02 -10.21 -8.59
C GLY A 61 18.11 -8.98 -8.50
N VAL A 62 17.00 -8.98 -9.24
CA VAL A 62 15.99 -7.91 -9.20
C VAL A 62 15.39 -7.80 -7.81
N VAL A 63 14.95 -8.91 -7.21
CA VAL A 63 14.35 -8.88 -5.87
C VAL A 63 15.35 -8.34 -4.83
N ILE A 64 16.59 -8.81 -4.86
CA ILE A 64 17.64 -8.33 -3.94
C ILE A 64 17.89 -6.84 -4.14
N THR A 65 18.00 -6.39 -5.39
CA THR A 65 18.25 -5.00 -5.75
C THR A 65 17.10 -4.09 -5.34
N MET A 66 15.85 -4.49 -5.59
CA MET A 66 14.66 -3.72 -5.22
C MET A 66 14.54 -3.55 -3.70
N LYS A 67 14.77 -4.62 -2.93
CA LYS A 67 14.79 -4.53 -1.46
C LYS A 67 15.86 -3.55 -0.96
N ALA A 68 17.07 -3.64 -1.52
CA ALA A 68 18.17 -2.75 -1.16
C ALA A 68 17.87 -1.29 -1.54
N LEU A 69 17.32 -1.06 -2.73
CA LEU A 69 16.95 0.25 -3.23
C LEU A 69 15.89 0.92 -2.36
N VAL A 70 14.81 0.21 -2.03
CA VAL A 70 13.74 0.75 -1.16
C VAL A 70 14.30 1.14 0.20
N MET A 71 15.12 0.30 0.82
CA MET A 71 15.74 0.61 2.11
C MET A 71 16.74 1.76 2.02
N HIS A 72 17.50 1.85 0.93
CA HIS A 72 18.41 2.97 0.68
C HIS A 72 17.63 4.29 0.60
N LEU A 73 16.57 4.35 -0.22
CA LEU A 73 15.72 5.53 -0.36
C LEU A 73 15.08 5.94 0.97
N ALA A 74 14.61 4.97 1.75
CA ALA A 74 14.02 5.23 3.06
C ALA A 74 15.03 5.82 4.07
N ARG A 75 16.28 5.34 4.06
CA ARG A 75 17.36 5.88 4.91
C ARG A 75 17.80 7.28 4.48
N SER A 76 17.77 7.54 3.18
CA SER A 76 18.12 8.83 2.57
C SER A 76 17.01 9.88 2.68
N ALA A 77 15.83 9.53 3.22
CA ALA A 77 14.73 10.45 3.41
C ALA A 77 15.10 11.63 4.35
N ALA A 78 14.38 12.74 4.15
CA ALA A 78 14.55 13.96 4.93
C ALA A 78 14.40 13.68 6.44
N PRO A 79 15.16 14.36 7.31
CA PRO A 79 15.15 14.08 8.75
C PRO A 79 13.75 14.10 9.39
N GLY A 80 12.86 15.00 8.95
CA GLY A 80 11.48 15.12 9.48
C GLY A 80 10.50 14.03 9.04
N SER A 81 10.86 13.19 8.07
CA SER A 81 10.04 12.07 7.60
C SER A 81 10.72 10.71 7.71
N ARG A 82 12.05 10.67 7.93
CA ARG A 82 12.87 9.46 7.88
C ARG A 82 12.30 8.28 8.67
N GLU A 83 11.92 8.48 9.93
CA GLU A 83 11.39 7.38 10.75
C GLU A 83 10.09 6.82 10.17
N ARG A 84 9.18 7.69 9.71
CA ARG A 84 7.93 7.29 9.06
C ARG A 84 8.21 6.57 7.74
N THR A 85 9.17 7.07 6.95
CA THR A 85 9.57 6.44 5.69
C THR A 85 10.19 5.07 5.92
N LEU A 86 11.01 4.90 6.96
CA LEU A 86 11.58 3.59 7.33
C LEU A 86 10.49 2.60 7.72
N ARG A 87 9.55 3.00 8.59
CA ARG A 87 8.41 2.14 8.96
C ARG A 87 7.55 1.77 7.76
N ALA A 88 7.33 2.72 6.83
CA ALA A 88 6.60 2.45 5.60
C ALA A 88 7.34 1.47 4.69
N ALA A 89 8.67 1.61 4.55
CA ALA A 89 9.49 0.69 3.78
C ALA A 89 9.46 -0.74 4.35
N ASP A 90 9.53 -0.87 5.68
CA ASP A 90 9.39 -2.17 6.36
C ASP A 90 7.98 -2.77 6.13
N TYR A 91 6.94 -1.95 6.25
CA TYR A 91 5.55 -2.36 6.03
C TYR A 91 5.32 -2.89 4.60
N PHE A 92 5.80 -2.15 3.59
CA PHE A 92 5.61 -2.52 2.18
C PHE A 92 6.61 -3.56 1.68
N MET A 93 7.54 -4.05 2.49
CA MET A 93 8.62 -4.91 2.00
C MET A 93 8.12 -6.22 1.38
N VAL A 94 7.03 -6.79 1.90
CA VAL A 94 6.39 -7.98 1.32
C VAL A 94 5.81 -7.64 -0.05
N ASP A 95 5.01 -6.58 -0.16
CA ASP A 95 4.43 -6.09 -1.41
C ASP A 95 5.51 -5.78 -2.46
N VAL A 96 6.62 -5.16 -2.06
CA VAL A 96 7.76 -4.87 -2.94
C VAL A 96 8.29 -6.15 -3.55
N VAL A 97 8.46 -7.21 -2.77
CA VAL A 97 8.93 -8.51 -3.26
C VAL A 97 7.91 -9.14 -4.21
N GLU A 98 6.64 -9.19 -3.81
CA GLU A 98 5.57 -9.80 -4.61
C GLU A 98 5.42 -9.08 -5.95
N TRP A 99 5.29 -7.76 -5.95
CA TRP A 99 5.15 -6.97 -7.18
C TRP A 99 6.41 -7.06 -8.05
N SER A 100 7.60 -7.19 -7.45
CA SER A 100 8.83 -7.38 -8.23
C SER A 100 8.82 -8.71 -8.99
N ILE A 101 8.40 -9.79 -8.32
CA ILE A 101 8.28 -11.12 -8.94
C ILE A 101 7.23 -11.08 -10.06
N GLU A 102 6.04 -10.56 -9.77
CA GLU A 102 4.95 -10.43 -10.73
C GLU A 102 5.37 -9.61 -11.96
N ALA A 103 6.07 -8.49 -11.75
CA ALA A 103 6.53 -7.61 -12.82
C ALA A 103 7.58 -8.31 -13.69
N TYR A 104 8.56 -8.96 -13.07
CA TYR A 104 9.66 -9.61 -13.79
C TYR A 104 9.16 -10.71 -14.73
N PHE A 105 8.23 -11.54 -14.26
CA PHE A 105 7.65 -12.65 -15.02
C PHE A 105 6.43 -12.26 -15.86
N ARG A 106 6.01 -10.99 -15.83
CA ARG A 106 4.99 -10.50 -16.75
C ARG A 106 5.49 -10.70 -18.17
N THR A 107 4.89 -11.67 -18.86
CA THR A 107 5.18 -11.99 -20.25
C THR A 107 4.99 -10.73 -21.09
N SER A 108 6.09 -10.17 -21.57
CA SER A 108 6.07 -9.31 -22.74
C SER A 108 5.56 -10.18 -23.89
N ARG A 109 4.26 -10.11 -24.18
CA ARG A 109 3.68 -10.65 -25.41
C ARG A 109 4.52 -10.09 -26.56
N PRO A 110 5.21 -10.92 -27.37
CA PRO A 110 5.88 -10.40 -28.55
C PRO A 110 4.81 -9.81 -29.47
N PRO A 111 5.08 -8.69 -30.16
CA PRO A 111 4.17 -8.20 -31.20
C PRO A 111 3.98 -9.28 -32.28
N PRO A 112 2.78 -9.39 -32.87
CA PRO A 112 2.52 -10.30 -33.99
C PRO A 112 3.40 -9.97 -35.21
#